data_AF-A0A255R2C1-F1
#
_entry.id   AF-A0A255R2C1-F1
#
_cell.length_a   1.000
_cell.length_b   1.000
_cell.length_c   1.000
_cell.angle_alpha   90.00
_cell.angle_beta   90.00
_cell.angle_gamma   90.00
#
_symmetry.space_group_name_H-M   'P 1'
#
loop_
_entity.id
_entity.type
_entity.pdbx_description
1 polymer ?
#
loop_
_entity_poly.entity_id
_entity_poly.type
_entity_poly.pdbx_seq_one_letter_code
_entity_poly.pdbx_strand_id
1 'polypeptide(L)'
;MLVIHPKDKSTSLAETIYANMPNVHVVEDEWYERGIGQLLWQTPKEEPILIIGYGDCRGLYRERFNDVLEISPSDLDNPVWVQRLANCQIGTPQIVLNRIHAYNLRRHNGNIIGIWPNAVEFARRNRLHGLFASTFFFNAKDAENYGEITLDMYIERSNYTLYRTLGKLLTNHVPLYKIPEILQQRAYNDTCVNHRNFESFFCL
;
A
#
# COMPACT_ATOMS: atom_id res chain seq x y z
N MET A 1 -6.69 -13.22 -3.38
CA MET A 1 -5.70 -12.13 -3.53
C MET A 1 -5.12 -11.86 -2.17
N LEU A 2 -3.79 -11.85 -2.06
CA LEU A 2 -3.11 -11.42 -0.84
C LEU A 2 -3.05 -9.89 -0.79
N VAL A 3 -3.38 -9.29 0.33
CA VAL A 3 -3.32 -7.84 0.54
C VAL A 3 -2.40 -7.51 1.69
N ILE A 4 -1.26 -6.92 1.38
CA ILE A 4 -0.32 -6.34 2.36
C ILE A 4 -0.69 -4.86 2.51
N HIS A 5 -1.44 -4.55 3.56
CA HIS A 5 -1.88 -3.21 3.90
C HIS A 5 -1.66 -2.99 5.40
N PRO A 6 -0.49 -2.47 5.81
CA PRO A 6 -0.29 -1.98 7.17
C PRO A 6 -1.28 -0.83 7.36
N LYS A 7 -2.34 -1.06 8.14
CA LYS A 7 -3.42 -0.10 8.27
C LYS A 7 -2.93 1.10 9.07
N ASP A 8 -2.85 2.24 8.41
CA ASP A 8 -2.61 3.54 8.99
C ASP A 8 -3.84 4.43 8.70
N LYS A 9 -4.07 5.47 9.52
CA LYS A 9 -5.25 6.36 9.36
C LYS A 9 -5.37 6.91 7.94
N SER A 10 -4.26 7.36 7.36
CA SER A 10 -4.20 7.93 6.01
C SER A 10 -4.29 6.92 4.88
N THR A 11 -4.12 5.63 5.15
CA THR A 11 -4.22 4.57 4.12
C THR A 11 -5.55 3.83 4.20
N SER A 12 -6.35 4.01 5.27
CA SER A 12 -7.64 3.34 5.51
C SER A 12 -8.58 3.32 4.27
N LEU A 13 -8.63 4.41 3.51
CA LEU A 13 -9.47 4.53 2.31
C LEU A 13 -9.12 3.48 1.22
N ALA A 14 -7.90 2.95 1.22
CA ALA A 14 -7.42 1.92 0.31
C ALA A 14 -8.21 0.60 0.40
N GLU A 15 -8.88 0.35 1.52
CA GLU A 15 -9.80 -0.79 1.68
C GLU A 15 -10.85 -0.83 0.56
N THR A 16 -11.22 0.33 0.03
CA THR A 16 -12.14 0.48 -1.10
C THR A 16 -11.74 -0.35 -2.32
N ILE A 17 -10.44 -0.62 -2.52
CA ILE A 17 -9.94 -1.45 -3.64
C ILE A 17 -10.47 -2.88 -3.52
N TYR A 18 -10.42 -3.48 -2.32
CA TYR A 18 -10.56 -4.92 -2.13
C TYR A 18 -11.76 -5.32 -1.26
N ALA A 19 -12.44 -4.39 -0.60
CA ALA A 19 -13.53 -4.68 0.34
C ALA A 19 -14.68 -5.52 -0.26
N ASN A 20 -14.94 -5.39 -1.57
CA ASN A 20 -16.01 -6.10 -2.26
C ASN A 20 -15.51 -7.26 -3.15
N MET A 21 -14.24 -7.65 -3.02
CA MET A 21 -13.68 -8.76 -3.79
C MET A 21 -13.84 -10.08 -3.02
N PRO A 22 -14.22 -11.17 -3.70
CA PRO A 22 -14.23 -12.49 -3.07
C PRO A 22 -12.79 -12.98 -2.82
N ASN A 23 -12.60 -13.81 -1.80
CA ASN A 23 -11.34 -14.51 -1.52
C ASN A 23 -10.12 -13.58 -1.37
N VAL A 24 -10.30 -12.49 -0.62
CA VAL A 24 -9.21 -11.58 -0.23
C VAL A 24 -8.65 -12.03 1.11
N HIS A 25 -7.34 -12.21 1.18
CA HIS A 25 -6.62 -12.43 2.42
C HIS A 25 -5.80 -11.17 2.75
N VAL A 26 -6.31 -10.38 3.70
CA VAL A 26 -5.59 -9.20 4.21
C VAL A 26 -4.61 -9.68 5.28
N VAL A 27 -3.35 -9.25 5.17
CA VAL A 27 -2.30 -9.62 6.13
C VAL A 27 -2.61 -9.02 7.50
N GLU A 28 -2.75 -9.89 8.49
CA GLU A 28 -2.98 -9.55 9.90
C GLU A 28 -1.72 -8.99 10.57
N ASP A 29 -1.90 -8.30 11.69
CA ASP A 29 -0.82 -7.54 12.33
C ASP A 29 0.33 -8.39 12.84
N GLU A 30 0.03 -9.62 13.27
CA GLU A 30 0.98 -10.60 13.76
C GLU A 30 2.04 -10.97 12.70
N TRP A 31 1.68 -10.89 11.42
CA TRP A 31 2.62 -11.17 10.32
C TRP A 31 3.64 -10.06 10.12
N TYR A 32 3.31 -8.81 10.45
CA TYR A 32 4.28 -7.72 10.40
C TYR A 32 5.32 -7.81 11.51
N GLU A 33 4.96 -8.39 12.66
CA GLU A 33 5.89 -8.66 13.76
C GLU A 33 6.83 -9.83 13.45
N ARG A 34 6.29 -10.93 12.88
CA ARG A 34 7.05 -12.15 12.55
C ARG A 34 7.85 -12.04 11.25
N GLY A 35 7.45 -11.13 10.36
CA GLY A 35 7.99 -10.98 9.01
C GLY A 35 7.12 -11.67 7.96
N ILE A 36 6.81 -10.93 6.90
CA ILE A 36 5.92 -11.37 5.80
C ILE A 36 6.58 -12.38 4.84
N GLY A 37 7.86 -12.68 5.00
CA GLY A 37 8.62 -13.53 4.07
C GLY A 37 8.05 -14.94 3.94
N GLN A 38 7.67 -15.56 5.06
CA GLN A 38 7.04 -16.88 5.06
C GLN A 38 5.66 -16.86 4.39
N LEU A 39 4.88 -15.81 4.65
CA LEU A 39 3.56 -15.64 4.03
C LEU A 39 3.69 -15.54 2.50
N LEU A 40 4.57 -14.66 2.02
CA LEU A 40 4.87 -14.53 0.58
C LEU A 40 5.38 -15.83 -0.05
N TRP A 41 6.11 -16.66 0.71
CA TRP A 41 6.57 -17.95 0.21
C TRP A 41 5.41 -18.95 0.02
N GLN A 42 4.44 -18.93 0.94
CA GLN A 42 3.27 -19.81 0.96
C GLN A 42 2.17 -19.37 -0.01
N THR A 43 2.13 -18.08 -0.37
CA THR A 43 1.17 -17.56 -1.36
C THR A 43 1.38 -18.22 -2.73
N PRO A 44 0.32 -18.79 -3.36
CA PRO A 44 0.38 -19.32 -4.72
C PRO A 44 0.88 -18.29 -5.74
N LYS A 45 1.59 -18.74 -6.78
CA LYS A 45 2.19 -17.84 -7.78
C LYS A 45 1.15 -17.13 -8.62
N GLU A 46 0.01 -17.79 -8.81
CA GLU A 46 -1.14 -17.32 -9.58
C GLU A 46 -1.99 -16.35 -8.77
N GLU A 47 -1.83 -16.33 -7.43
CA GLU A 47 -2.56 -15.42 -6.57
C GLU A 47 -1.99 -14.00 -6.68
N PRO A 48 -2.82 -12.99 -7.05
CA PRO A 48 -2.37 -11.61 -7.09
C PRO A 48 -1.99 -11.10 -5.70
N ILE A 49 -1.00 -10.22 -5.66
CA ILE A 49 -0.57 -9.53 -4.44
C ILE A 49 -0.82 -8.03 -4.61
N LEU A 50 -1.65 -7.46 -3.75
CA LEU A 50 -1.79 -6.02 -3.59
C LEU A 50 -0.97 -5.57 -2.38
N ILE A 51 -0.12 -4.57 -2.56
CA ILE A 51 0.74 -4.00 -1.53
C ILE A 51 0.45 -2.50 -1.50
N ILE A 52 -0.04 -1.99 -0.37
CA ILE A 52 -0.41 -0.58 -0.24
C ILE A 52 0.00 -0.03 1.13
N GLY A 53 0.54 1.19 1.15
CA GLY A 53 0.92 1.88 2.39
C GLY A 53 1.99 2.93 2.17
N TYR A 54 2.68 3.33 3.23
CA TYR A 54 3.84 4.21 3.12
C TYR A 54 5.12 3.45 2.81
N GLY A 55 6.02 4.10 2.08
CA GLY A 55 7.24 3.47 1.61
C GLY A 55 8.15 4.44 0.88
N ASP A 56 9.25 3.89 0.40
CA ASP A 56 10.16 4.56 -0.54
C ASP A 56 10.75 3.52 -1.52
N CYS A 57 11.79 3.93 -2.25
CA CYS A 57 12.51 3.07 -3.18
C CYS A 57 13.28 1.90 -2.54
N ARG A 58 13.30 1.79 -1.20
CA ARG A 58 13.87 0.68 -0.42
C ARG A 58 12.80 -0.31 0.06
N GLY A 59 11.53 0.08 0.04
CA GLY A 59 10.39 -0.80 0.27
C GLY A 59 9.25 -0.15 1.05
N LEU A 60 8.43 -0.98 1.70
CA LEU A 60 7.23 -0.60 2.44
C LEU A 60 7.53 -0.51 3.94
N TYR A 61 6.98 0.51 4.57
CA TYR A 61 7.07 0.76 6.00
C TYR A 61 5.69 0.69 6.65
N ARG A 62 5.70 0.43 7.95
CA ARG A 62 4.56 0.61 8.84
C ARG A 62 4.98 1.57 9.93
N GLU A 63 4.20 2.61 10.18
CA GLU A 63 4.39 3.40 11.38
C GLU A 63 4.00 2.54 12.58
N ARG A 64 4.87 2.42 13.58
CA ARG A 64 4.49 1.70 14.81
C ARG A 64 3.41 2.44 15.61
N PHE A 65 3.10 3.70 15.25
CA PHE A 65 2.11 4.53 15.91
C PHE A 65 1.38 5.45 14.91
N ASN A 66 0.18 5.05 14.50
CA ASN A 66 -0.89 5.96 14.08
C ASN A 66 -2.17 5.79 14.89
N ASP A 67 -2.29 4.68 15.62
CA ASP A 67 -3.17 4.64 16.76
C ASP A 67 -2.50 5.47 17.85
N VAL A 68 -3.12 6.58 18.24
CA VAL A 68 -2.94 7.09 19.60
C VAL A 68 -3.08 5.85 20.48
N LEU A 69 -1.99 5.38 21.11
CA LEU A 69 -2.13 4.36 22.12
C LEU A 69 -2.99 4.99 23.22
N GLU A 70 -4.29 4.73 23.19
CA GLU A 70 -5.10 4.78 24.38
C GLU A 70 -4.61 3.65 25.25
N ILE A 71 -3.52 3.90 25.98
CA ILE A 71 -3.00 2.98 26.98
C ILE A 71 -4.10 2.91 28.05
N SER A 72 -4.84 1.81 28.08
CA SER A 72 -5.65 1.51 29.25
C SER A 72 -4.69 1.23 30.40
N PRO A 73 -4.95 1.72 31.63
CA PRO A 73 -4.13 1.39 32.80
C PRO A 73 -3.91 -0.13 32.98
N SER A 74 -4.84 -0.96 32.50
CA SER A 74 -4.73 -2.43 32.51
C SER A 74 -3.68 -3.01 31.55
N ASP A 75 -3.27 -2.29 30.51
CA ASP A 75 -2.30 -2.79 29.53
C ASP A 75 -0.87 -2.74 30.07
N LEU A 76 -0.62 -1.91 31.08
CA LEU A 76 0.68 -1.80 31.76
C LEU A 76 0.98 -3.00 32.66
N ASP A 77 -0.04 -3.76 33.06
CA ASP A 77 0.10 -4.98 33.86
C ASP A 77 0.45 -6.21 32.99
N ASN A 78 0.35 -6.10 31.66
CA ASN A 78 0.64 -7.19 30.75
C ASN A 78 2.12 -7.14 30.30
N PRO A 79 2.95 -8.13 30.70
CA PRO A 79 4.38 -8.12 30.39
C PRO A 79 4.69 -8.18 28.88
N VAL A 80 3.78 -8.72 28.06
CA VAL A 80 3.90 -8.71 26.59
C VAL A 80 3.74 -7.29 26.05
N TRP A 81 2.80 -6.52 26.60
CA TRP A 81 2.59 -5.11 26.22
C TRP A 81 3.74 -4.22 26.68
N VAL A 82 4.24 -4.41 27.90
CA VAL A 82 5.42 -3.69 28.40
C VAL A 82 6.66 -3.97 27.55
N GLN A 83 6.87 -5.23 27.15
CA GLN A 83 8.01 -5.60 26.30
C GLN A 83 7.84 -5.09 24.86
N ARG A 84 6.62 -5.04 24.33
CA ARG A 84 6.30 -4.39 23.05
C ARG A 84 6.63 -2.90 23.10
N LEU A 85 6.22 -2.18 24.15
CA LEU A 85 6.58 -0.76 24.36
C LEU A 85 8.09 -0.55 24.49
N ALA A 86 8.79 -1.37 25.26
CA ALA A 86 10.24 -1.25 25.48
C ALA A 86 11.07 -1.51 24.21
N ASN A 87 10.60 -2.38 23.32
CA ASN A 87 11.24 -2.67 22.04
C ASN A 87 10.88 -1.65 20.93
N CYS A 88 10.07 -0.64 21.24
CA CYS A 88 9.72 0.45 20.33
C CYS A 88 10.65 1.65 20.51
N GLN A 89 11.52 1.88 19.52
CA GLN A 89 12.04 3.23 19.30
C GLN A 89 10.89 4.08 18.74
N ILE A 90 10.34 4.96 19.58
CA ILE A 90 9.31 5.94 19.21
C ILE A 90 9.74 6.64 17.91
N GLY A 91 8.85 6.65 16.91
CA GLY A 91 9.06 7.35 15.64
C GLY A 91 9.97 6.66 14.62
N THR A 92 10.41 5.41 14.85
CA THR A 92 11.16 4.66 13.81
C THR A 92 10.21 3.75 13.02
N PRO A 93 10.06 3.95 11.70
CA PRO A 93 9.22 3.09 10.87
C PRO A 93 9.70 1.64 10.89
N GLN A 94 8.78 0.69 11.04
CA GLN A 94 9.09 -0.72 10.89
C GLN A 94 9.13 -1.07 9.41
N ILE A 95 10.20 -1.75 8.98
CA ILE A 95 10.29 -2.26 7.62
C ILE A 95 9.37 -3.46 7.47
N VAL A 96 8.30 -3.33 6.69
CA VAL A 96 7.38 -4.41 6.33
C VAL A 96 7.93 -5.18 5.14
N LEU A 97 8.35 -4.46 4.11
CA LEU A 97 8.83 -5.04 2.87
C LEU A 97 10.12 -4.36 2.43
N ASN A 98 11.14 -5.12 2.02
CA ASN A 98 12.35 -4.56 1.44
C ASN A 98 12.96 -5.56 0.42
N ARG A 99 14.19 -5.29 -0.03
CA ARG A 99 14.92 -6.12 -1.00
C ARG A 99 15.00 -7.61 -0.66
N ILE A 100 14.98 -8.01 0.61
CA ILE A 100 15.08 -9.42 1.00
C ILE A 100 13.85 -10.23 0.55
N HIS A 101 12.69 -9.56 0.42
CA HIS A 101 11.45 -10.18 -0.03
C HIS A 101 11.32 -10.25 -1.56
N ALA A 102 12.22 -9.59 -2.30
CA ALA A 102 12.17 -9.54 -3.76
C ALA A 102 12.21 -10.92 -4.41
N TYR A 103 12.96 -11.87 -3.83
CA TYR A 103 13.01 -13.24 -4.33
C TYR A 103 11.63 -13.91 -4.33
N ASN A 104 10.88 -13.78 -3.23
CA ASN A 104 9.54 -14.34 -3.12
C ASN A 104 8.57 -13.64 -4.08
N LEU A 105 8.62 -12.31 -4.14
CA LEU A 105 7.78 -11.51 -5.04
C LEU A 105 7.98 -11.89 -6.52
N ARG A 106 9.23 -12.10 -6.98
CA ARG A 106 9.49 -12.50 -8.37
C ARG A 106 8.80 -13.80 -8.80
N ARG A 107 8.44 -14.67 -7.86
CA ARG A 107 7.73 -15.94 -8.15
C ARG A 107 6.30 -15.73 -8.67
N HIS A 108 5.70 -14.55 -8.43
CA HIS A 108 4.33 -14.22 -8.82
C HIS A 108 4.21 -13.69 -10.26
N ASN A 109 5.28 -13.74 -11.05
CA ASN A 109 5.28 -13.54 -12.50
C ASN A 109 4.49 -12.31 -13.00
N GLY A 110 4.62 -11.17 -12.31
CA GLY A 110 3.95 -9.93 -12.70
C GLY A 110 2.59 -9.68 -12.05
N ASN A 111 2.06 -10.61 -11.25
CA ASN A 111 0.76 -10.45 -10.56
C ASN A 111 0.87 -9.61 -9.28
N ILE A 112 1.59 -8.49 -9.35
CA ILE A 112 1.86 -7.60 -8.21
C ILE A 112 1.31 -6.23 -8.52
N ILE A 113 0.58 -5.65 -7.56
CA ILE A 113 0.17 -4.25 -7.56
C ILE A 113 0.81 -3.57 -6.34
N GLY A 114 1.63 -2.54 -6.57
CA GLY A 114 2.30 -1.79 -5.52
C GLY A 114 1.90 -0.31 -5.49
N ILE A 115 1.29 0.13 -4.40
CA ILE A 115 0.79 1.49 -4.19
C ILE A 115 1.45 2.08 -2.95
N TRP A 116 2.61 2.69 -3.16
CA TRP A 116 3.30 3.54 -2.20
C TRP A 116 4.22 4.49 -2.95
N PRO A 117 4.71 5.58 -2.33
CA PRO A 117 5.67 6.47 -2.97
C PRO A 117 6.94 5.71 -3.40
N ASN A 118 7.34 5.87 -4.65
CA ASN A 118 8.50 5.24 -5.30
C ASN A 118 8.45 3.70 -5.40
N ALA A 119 7.24 3.12 -5.48
CA ALA A 119 7.07 1.68 -5.67
C ALA A 119 7.66 1.18 -7.00
N VAL A 120 7.58 1.97 -8.07
CA VAL A 120 8.14 1.62 -9.38
C VAL A 120 9.67 1.58 -9.35
N GLU A 121 10.33 2.46 -8.60
CA GLU A 121 11.78 2.45 -8.40
C GLU A 121 12.21 1.22 -7.60
N PHE A 122 11.45 0.88 -6.56
CA PHE A 122 11.67 -0.37 -5.81
C PHE A 122 11.55 -1.58 -6.74
N ALA A 123 10.49 -1.64 -7.56
CA ALA A 123 10.25 -2.73 -8.48
C ALA A 123 11.37 -2.87 -9.53
N ARG A 124 11.80 -1.75 -10.15
CA ARG A 124 12.93 -1.74 -11.11
C ARG A 124 14.22 -2.25 -10.49
N ARG A 125 14.59 -1.77 -9.29
CA ARG A 125 15.81 -2.20 -8.58
C ARG A 125 15.82 -3.70 -8.25
N ASN A 126 14.64 -4.25 -8.00
CA ASN A 126 14.46 -5.64 -7.57
C ASN A 126 13.98 -6.58 -8.69
N ARG A 127 13.91 -6.08 -9.94
CA ARG A 127 13.43 -6.82 -11.12
C ARG A 127 12.06 -7.45 -10.91
N LEU A 128 11.14 -6.67 -10.34
CA LEU A 128 9.74 -7.04 -10.20
C LEU A 128 8.95 -6.55 -11.42
N HIS A 129 8.04 -7.39 -11.88
CA HIS A 129 7.05 -7.07 -12.89
C HIS A 129 5.70 -6.86 -12.22
N GLY A 130 4.82 -6.09 -12.85
CA GLY A 130 3.50 -5.74 -12.32
C GLY A 130 3.20 -4.25 -12.39
N LEU A 131 2.17 -3.82 -11.67
CA LEU A 131 1.66 -2.46 -11.67
C LEU A 131 2.17 -1.70 -10.44
N PHE A 132 2.94 -0.63 -10.62
CA PHE A 132 3.56 0.10 -9.51
C PHE A 132 3.35 1.62 -9.63
N ALA A 133 3.05 2.26 -8.51
CA ALA A 133 2.99 3.71 -8.40
C ALA A 133 4.41 4.34 -8.37
N SER A 134 4.54 5.52 -8.97
CA SER A 134 5.74 6.36 -8.91
C SER A 134 5.66 7.36 -7.77
N THR A 135 4.71 8.28 -7.83
CA THR A 135 4.39 9.25 -6.77
C THR A 135 2.99 8.95 -6.25
N PHE A 136 2.76 8.94 -4.95
CA PHE A 136 1.40 8.71 -4.46
C PHE A 136 1.13 9.54 -3.21
N PHE A 137 0.05 10.30 -3.22
CA PHE A 137 -0.38 11.15 -2.11
C PHE A 137 -1.55 10.49 -1.39
N PHE A 138 -1.39 10.14 -0.13
CA PHE A 138 -2.49 9.65 0.69
C PHE A 138 -3.26 10.80 1.34
N ASN A 139 -2.59 11.93 1.59
CA ASN A 139 -3.16 13.14 2.19
C ASN A 139 -2.55 14.42 1.57
N ALA A 140 -3.00 15.60 1.99
CA ALA A 140 -2.52 16.88 1.49
C ALA A 140 -1.06 17.16 1.86
N LYS A 141 -0.61 16.76 3.05
CA LYS A 141 0.79 16.91 3.49
C LYS A 141 1.75 16.15 2.57
N ASP A 142 1.35 14.99 2.07
CA ASP A 142 2.13 14.25 1.07
C ASP A 142 2.29 15.07 -0.21
N ALA A 143 1.23 15.75 -0.66
CA ALA A 143 1.24 16.59 -1.87
C ALA A 143 2.06 17.88 -1.67
N GLU A 144 2.02 18.50 -0.49
CA GLU A 144 2.79 19.69 -0.15
C GLU A 144 4.30 19.46 -0.27
N ASN A 145 4.79 18.27 0.08
CA ASN A 145 6.20 17.89 -0.10
C ASN A 145 6.66 17.91 -1.58
N TYR A 146 5.70 17.93 -2.51
CA TYR A 146 5.93 18.02 -3.96
C TYR A 146 5.49 19.38 -4.54
N GLY A 147 5.23 20.37 -3.67
CA GLY A 147 4.87 21.73 -4.06
C GLY A 147 3.40 21.92 -4.46
N GLU A 148 2.51 20.97 -4.12
CA GLU A 148 1.06 21.11 -4.31
C GLU A 148 0.36 21.58 -3.05
N ILE A 149 -0.31 22.73 -3.14
CA ILE A 149 -1.17 23.23 -2.08
C ILE A 149 -2.58 22.70 -2.33
N THR A 150 -3.10 21.89 -1.40
CA THR A 150 -4.42 21.27 -1.49
C THR A 150 -4.97 21.00 -0.09
N LEU A 151 -6.19 20.45 0.01
CA LEU A 151 -6.81 20.03 1.27
C LEU A 151 -7.01 18.52 1.28
N ASP A 152 -6.97 17.91 2.47
CA ASP A 152 -7.15 16.46 2.65
C ASP A 152 -8.44 15.97 1.99
N MET A 153 -9.54 16.71 2.15
CA MET A 153 -10.83 16.37 1.54
C MET A 153 -10.75 16.20 0.00
N TYR A 154 -9.92 16.99 -0.69
CA TYR A 154 -9.74 16.85 -2.14
C TYR A 154 -8.93 15.61 -2.51
N ILE A 155 -7.85 15.35 -1.76
CA ILE A 155 -7.03 14.14 -1.95
C ILE A 155 -7.84 12.88 -1.62
N GLU A 156 -8.56 12.86 -0.51
CA GLU A 156 -9.43 11.75 -0.12
C GLU A 156 -10.53 11.48 -1.15
N ARG A 157 -11.26 12.51 -1.60
CA ARG A 157 -12.29 12.35 -2.64
C ARG A 157 -11.72 11.81 -3.96
N SER A 158 -10.55 12.31 -4.34
CA SER A 158 -9.82 11.81 -5.52
C SER A 158 -9.40 10.36 -5.34
N ASN A 159 -8.77 10.03 -4.21
CA ASN A 159 -8.31 8.69 -3.88
C ASN A 159 -9.45 7.69 -3.79
N TYR A 160 -10.60 8.07 -3.25
CA TYR A 160 -11.80 7.23 -3.25
C TYR A 160 -12.21 6.88 -4.69
N THR A 161 -12.23 7.86 -5.58
CA THR A 161 -12.52 7.64 -7.01
C THR A 161 -11.50 6.71 -7.65
N LEU A 162 -10.21 6.92 -7.39
CA LEU A 162 -9.13 6.09 -7.89
C LEU A 162 -9.25 4.64 -7.41
N TYR A 163 -9.34 4.44 -6.09
CA TYR A 163 -9.42 3.11 -5.47
C TYR A 163 -10.67 2.35 -5.91
N ARG A 164 -11.82 3.02 -5.98
CA ARG A 164 -13.05 2.41 -6.52
C ARG A 164 -12.90 2.01 -7.98
N THR A 165 -12.18 2.81 -8.77
CA THR A 165 -11.91 2.49 -10.19
C THR A 165 -10.99 1.29 -10.29
N LEU A 166 -9.86 1.31 -9.58
CA LEU A 166 -8.88 0.25 -9.58
C LEU A 166 -9.51 -1.08 -9.10
N GLY A 167 -10.28 -1.04 -8.00
CA GLY A 167 -11.02 -2.20 -7.52
C GLY A 167 -11.93 -2.81 -8.60
N LYS A 168 -12.70 -1.99 -9.33
CA LYS A 168 -13.53 -2.47 -10.45
C LYS A 168 -12.71 -3.08 -11.58
N LEU A 169 -11.58 -2.47 -11.96
CA LEU A 169 -10.71 -2.99 -13.01
C LEU A 169 -10.12 -4.36 -12.62
N LEU A 170 -9.69 -4.51 -11.36
CA LEU A 170 -9.17 -5.77 -10.84
C LEU A 170 -10.26 -6.85 -10.74
N THR A 171 -11.46 -6.52 -10.25
CA THR A 171 -12.60 -7.45 -10.20
C THR A 171 -13.00 -7.94 -11.58
N ASN A 172 -12.91 -7.08 -12.59
CA ASN A 172 -13.20 -7.44 -13.98
C ASN A 172 -12.01 -8.10 -14.71
N HIS A 173 -10.95 -8.45 -13.97
CA HIS A 173 -9.75 -9.09 -14.51
C HIS A 173 -9.11 -8.31 -15.69
N VAL A 174 -9.15 -6.98 -15.64
CA VAL A 174 -8.47 -6.14 -16.62
C VAL A 174 -6.95 -6.38 -16.52
N PRO A 175 -6.26 -6.69 -17.62
CA PRO A 175 -4.81 -6.89 -17.60
C PRO A 175 -4.07 -5.66 -17.05
N LEU A 176 -3.12 -5.88 -16.13
CA LEU A 176 -2.41 -4.81 -15.43
C LEU A 176 -1.78 -3.77 -16.36
N TYR A 177 -1.27 -4.19 -17.52
CA TYR A 177 -0.67 -3.28 -18.49
C TYR A 177 -1.66 -2.28 -19.13
N LYS A 178 -2.97 -2.57 -19.10
CA LYS A 178 -4.02 -1.65 -19.60
C LYS A 178 -4.48 -0.64 -18.56
N ILE A 179 -4.24 -0.91 -17.28
CA ILE A 179 -4.76 -0.09 -16.18
C ILE A 179 -4.23 1.36 -16.22
N PRO A 180 -2.92 1.62 -16.46
CA PRO A 180 -2.40 2.99 -16.55
C PRO A 180 -3.17 3.87 -17.54
N GLU A 181 -3.38 3.39 -18.76
CA GLU A 181 -4.08 4.15 -19.80
C GLU A 181 -5.54 4.46 -19.39
N ILE A 182 -6.24 3.49 -18.79
CA ILE A 182 -7.62 3.69 -18.33
C ILE A 182 -7.69 4.73 -17.19
N LEU A 183 -6.75 4.70 -16.24
CA LEU A 183 -6.70 5.66 -15.15
C LEU A 183 -6.39 7.07 -15.67
N GLN A 184 -5.46 7.21 -16.61
CA GLN A 184 -5.13 8.48 -17.24
C GLN A 184 -6.32 9.07 -18.01
N GLN A 185 -7.02 8.25 -18.81
CA GLN A 185 -8.24 8.69 -19.51
C GLN A 185 -9.32 9.13 -18.53
N ARG A 186 -9.45 8.47 -17.38
CA ARG A 186 -10.41 8.86 -16.34
C ARG A 186 -10.04 10.20 -15.72
N ALA A 187 -8.76 10.43 -15.41
CA ALA A 187 -8.30 11.72 -14.89
C ALA A 187 -8.57 12.86 -15.88
N TYR A 188 -8.28 12.64 -17.17
CA TYR A 188 -8.56 13.62 -18.22
C TYR A 188 -10.05 14.00 -18.31
N ASN A 189 -10.95 13.05 -18.07
CA ASN A 189 -12.40 13.29 -18.14
C ASN A 189 -13.00 13.86 -16.84
N ASP A 190 -12.29 13.81 -15.71
CA ASP A 190 -12.77 14.27 -14.41
C ASP A 190 -11.76 15.23 -13.78
N THR A 191 -11.90 16.52 -14.09
CA THR A 191 -11.02 17.57 -13.58
C THR A 191 -11.12 17.78 -12.06
N CYS A 192 -12.01 17.07 -11.35
CA CYS A 192 -12.11 17.13 -9.90
C CYS A 192 -11.17 16.16 -9.19
N VAL A 193 -10.45 15.30 -9.92
CA VAL A 193 -9.47 14.37 -9.33
C VAL A 193 -8.07 14.97 -9.29
N ASN A 194 -7.24 14.49 -8.37
CA ASN A 194 -5.80 14.72 -8.38
C ASN A 194 -5.18 13.87 -9.49
N HIS A 195 -4.79 14.53 -10.59
CA HIS A 195 -4.21 13.87 -11.76
C HIS A 195 -2.96 13.05 -11.42
N ARG A 196 -2.11 13.53 -10.49
CA ARG A 196 -0.82 12.87 -10.20
C ARG A 196 -1.01 11.45 -9.72
N ASN A 197 -1.96 11.20 -8.82
CA ASN A 197 -2.20 9.83 -8.34
C ASN A 197 -2.71 8.92 -9.47
N PHE A 198 -3.56 9.41 -10.37
CA PHE A 198 -4.06 8.61 -11.50
C PHE A 198 -2.99 8.33 -12.55
N GLU A 199 -2.09 9.28 -12.79
CA GLU A 199 -1.00 9.20 -13.76
C GLU A 199 0.24 8.47 -13.21
N SER A 200 0.25 8.16 -11.91
CA SER A 200 1.40 7.59 -11.21
C SER A 200 1.72 6.13 -11.56
N PHE A 201 0.79 5.41 -12.17
CA PHE A 201 0.88 3.98 -12.33
C PHE A 201 1.66 3.56 -13.58
N PHE A 202 2.64 2.67 -13.39
CA PHE A 202 3.45 2.09 -14.47
C PHE A 202 3.39 0.57 -14.40
N CYS A 203 3.24 -0.07 -15.56
CA CYS A 203 3.41 -1.52 -15.68
C CYS A 203 4.86 -1.83 -16.09
N LEU A 204 5.54 -2.70 -15.33
CA LEU A 204 6.91 -3.16 -15.59
C LEU A 204 6.94 -4.63 -16.03
#